data_AF-A0A7W7RZW2-F1
#
_entry.id   AF-A0A7W7RZW2-F1
#
_cell.length_a   1.000
_cell.length_b   1.000
_cell.length_c   1.000
_cell.angle_alpha   90.00
_cell.angle_beta   90.00
_cell.angle_gamma   90.00
#
_symmetry.space_group_name_H-M   'P 1'
#
loop_
_entity.id
_entity.type
_entity.pdbx_description
1 polymer ?
#
loop_
_entity_poly.entity_id
_entity_poly.type
_entity_poly.pdbx_seq_one_letter_code
_entity_poly.pdbx_strand_id
1 'polypeptide(L)'
;METLFGGFLGLVIVIVWTPRFVVTLLCADGRPGLRRYWARWAAAPLMGVIVTGLVHFDVPYTARFALSETSLERYARAVAAGTEPETQEKMVGLFPLVSVERTDTGARFLVRGTGFLGSYGFAWSPVAEPPGGDEGDYEHLRGHWYEWMEGSW
;
A
#
# COMPACT_ATOMS: atom_id res chain seq x y z
N MET A 1 12.74 -1.21 11.63
CA MET A 1 12.69 0.04 12.45
C MET A 1 11.44 0.86 12.14
N GLU A 2 10.44 0.27 11.45
CA GLU A 2 9.26 0.97 10.91
C GLU A 2 8.05 1.07 11.84
N THR A 3 8.02 0.35 12.96
CA THR A 3 6.91 0.41 13.94
C THR A 3 6.85 1.75 14.70
N LEU A 4 7.95 2.50 14.74
CA LEU A 4 8.05 3.76 15.49
C LEU A 4 7.44 4.96 14.74
N PHE A 5 7.48 4.98 13.41
CA PHE A 5 6.94 6.08 12.60
C PHE A 5 5.40 6.04 12.50
N GLY A 6 4.82 4.84 12.36
CA GLY A 6 3.36 4.67 12.42
C GLY A 6 2.80 5.03 13.80
N GLY A 7 3.56 4.75 14.87
CA GLY A 7 3.22 5.12 16.23
C GLY A 7 3.17 6.64 16.45
N PHE A 8 4.13 7.39 15.88
CA PHE A 8 4.21 8.85 16.06
C PHE A 8 3.07 9.60 15.36
N LEU A 9 2.68 9.17 14.16
CA LEU A 9 1.57 9.76 13.40
C LEU A 9 0.21 9.48 14.07
N GLY A 10 0.04 8.25 14.59
CA GLY A 10 -1.11 7.89 15.43
C GLY A 10 -1.17 8.72 16.72
N LEU A 11 -0.03 9.00 17.35
CA LEU A 11 0.08 9.82 18.55
C LEU A 11 -0.32 11.27 18.30
N VAL A 12 0.08 11.86 17.17
CA VAL A 12 -0.33 13.22 16.78
C VAL A 12 -1.83 13.29 16.53
N ILE A 13 -2.41 12.27 15.89
CA ILE A 13 -3.86 12.17 15.69
C ILE A 13 -4.56 12.05 17.05
N VAL A 14 -4.13 11.15 17.93
CA VAL A 14 -4.71 11.03 19.27
C VAL A 14 -4.59 12.35 20.03
N ILE A 15 -3.42 13.01 20.03
CA ILE A 15 -3.19 14.28 20.75
C ILE A 15 -4.03 15.43 20.17
N VAL A 16 -4.23 15.51 18.85
CA VAL A 16 -5.03 16.59 18.23
C VAL A 16 -6.53 16.32 18.37
N TRP A 17 -6.95 15.06 18.34
CA TRP A 17 -8.37 14.70 18.35
C TRP A 17 -8.93 14.45 19.76
N THR A 18 -8.12 14.06 20.74
CA THR A 18 -8.55 13.89 22.15
C THR A 18 -9.08 15.19 22.76
N PRO A 19 -8.41 16.36 22.66
CA PRO A 19 -8.92 17.62 23.17
C PRO A 19 -10.22 18.01 22.47
N ARG A 20 -10.32 17.75 21.16
CA ARG A 20 -11.52 18.07 20.37
C ARG A 20 -12.69 17.18 20.77
N PHE A 21 -12.48 15.88 20.98
CA PHE A 21 -13.49 14.94 21.45
C PHE A 21 -13.93 15.26 22.89
N VAL A 22 -12.98 15.56 23.77
CA VAL A 22 -13.22 16.00 25.15
C VAL A 22 -14.01 17.31 25.19
N VAL A 23 -13.64 18.32 24.39
CA VAL A 23 -14.43 19.58 24.27
C VAL A 23 -15.83 19.31 23.72
N THR A 24 -16.00 18.36 22.79
CA THR A 24 -17.32 18.04 22.22
C THR A 24 -18.22 17.36 23.26
N LEU A 25 -17.66 16.47 24.09
CA LEU A 25 -18.37 15.82 25.20
C LEU A 25 -18.66 16.79 26.35
N LEU A 26 -17.70 17.65 26.71
CA LEU A 26 -17.84 18.60 27.82
C LEU A 26 -18.69 19.83 27.47
N CYS A 27 -18.70 20.28 26.21
CA CYS A 27 -19.56 21.37 25.74
C CYS A 27 -20.91 20.89 25.18
N ALA A 28 -21.23 19.60 25.29
CA ALA A 28 -22.54 19.05 24.94
C ALA A 28 -23.68 19.48 25.89
N ASP A 29 -23.34 20.18 26.98
CA ASP A 29 -24.34 20.75 27.89
C ASP A 29 -25.08 21.95 27.26
N GLY A 30 -26.21 21.63 26.62
CA GLY A 30 -27.40 22.50 26.63
C GLY A 30 -27.62 23.47 25.48
N ARG A 31 -26.78 23.51 24.42
CA ARG A 31 -27.05 24.39 23.26
C ARG A 31 -27.84 23.65 22.16
N PRO A 32 -29.12 23.99 21.89
CA PRO A 32 -29.95 23.30 20.88
C PRO A 32 -29.42 23.41 19.44
N GLY A 33 -28.54 24.39 19.16
CA GLY A 33 -27.83 24.49 17.89
C GLY A 33 -26.75 23.42 17.69
N LEU A 34 -26.20 22.85 18.77
CA LEU A 34 -25.08 21.91 18.69
C LEU A 34 -25.52 20.56 18.11
N ARG A 35 -26.74 20.09 18.42
CA ARG A 35 -27.28 18.82 17.93
C ARG A 35 -27.43 18.78 16.40
N ARG A 36 -27.72 19.94 15.78
CA ARG A 36 -27.84 20.08 14.31
C ARG A 36 -26.49 20.09 13.59
N TYR A 37 -25.41 20.52 14.27
CA TYR A 37 -24.06 20.53 13.71
C TYR A 37 -23.19 19.38 14.22
N TRP A 38 -23.61 18.63 15.24
CA TRP A 38 -22.83 17.55 15.87
C TRP A 38 -22.38 16.49 14.87
N ALA A 39 -23.24 16.10 13.93
CA ALA A 39 -22.86 15.19 12.84
C ALA A 39 -21.72 15.75 11.96
N ARG A 40 -21.70 17.06 11.70
CA ARG A 40 -20.63 17.74 10.95
C ARG A 40 -19.34 17.86 11.76
N TRP A 41 -19.43 18.03 13.08
CA TRP A 41 -18.29 18.08 13.98
C TRP A 41 -17.69 16.69 14.27
N ALA A 42 -18.52 15.64 14.29
CA ALA A 42 -18.11 14.25 14.45
C ALA A 42 -17.66 13.59 13.12
N ALA A 43 -18.06 14.13 11.96
CA ALA A 43 -17.63 13.62 10.66
C ALA A 43 -16.11 13.73 10.44
N ALA A 44 -15.50 14.85 10.85
CA ALA A 44 -14.07 15.05 10.68
C ALA A 44 -13.20 14.06 11.49
N PRO A 45 -13.45 13.79 12.80
CA PRO A 45 -12.70 12.77 13.54
C PRO A 45 -12.98 11.37 13.02
N LEU A 46 -14.23 11.08 12.67
CA LEU A 46 -14.61 9.78 12.12
C LEU A 46 -13.86 9.49 10.81
N MET A 47 -13.79 10.47 9.90
CA MET A 47 -12.99 10.37 8.68
C MET A 47 -11.51 10.18 8.98
N GLY A 48 -10.96 10.88 9.97
CA GLY A 48 -9.58 10.69 10.42
C GLY A 48 -9.31 9.24 10.86
N VAL A 49 -10.14 8.69 11.74
CA VAL A 49 -10.03 7.30 12.21
C VAL A 49 -10.16 6.31 11.05
N ILE A 50 -11.12 6.53 10.13
CA ILE A 50 -11.31 5.67 8.96
C ILE A 50 -10.06 5.68 8.07
N VAL A 51 -9.57 6.87 7.70
CA VAL A 51 -8.39 7.00 6.83
C VAL A 51 -7.16 6.39 7.49
N THR A 52 -6.92 6.67 8.78
CA THR A 52 -5.80 6.07 9.52
C THR A 52 -5.93 4.55 9.60
N GLY A 53 -7.12 4.03 9.84
CA GLY A 53 -7.37 2.58 9.81
C GLY A 53 -7.05 2.00 8.44
N LEU A 54 -7.55 2.60 7.36
CA LEU A 54 -7.30 2.14 6.00
C LEU A 54 -5.80 2.10 5.66
N VAL A 55 -5.06 3.14 6.04
CA VAL A 55 -3.61 3.22 5.81
C VAL A 55 -2.87 2.20 6.68
N HIS A 56 -3.25 2.05 7.95
CA HIS A 56 -2.55 1.14 8.86
C HIS A 56 -2.75 -0.34 8.53
N PHE A 57 -3.90 -0.70 7.96
CA PHE A 57 -4.21 -2.07 7.54
C PHE A 57 -3.85 -2.32 6.06
N ASP A 58 -3.18 -1.38 5.39
CA ASP A 58 -2.82 -1.45 3.97
C ASP A 58 -3.99 -1.84 3.03
N VAL A 59 -5.22 -1.58 3.45
CA VAL A 59 -6.44 -2.01 2.75
C VAL A 59 -6.48 -1.48 1.31
N PRO A 60 -6.15 -0.20 1.04
CA PRO A 60 -6.13 0.30 -0.33
C PRO A 60 -5.12 -0.44 -1.22
N TYR A 61 -3.97 -0.80 -0.66
CA TYR A 61 -2.91 -1.51 -1.38
C TYR A 61 -3.31 -2.95 -1.69
N THR A 62 -3.75 -3.71 -0.68
CA THR A 62 -4.23 -5.08 -0.87
C THR A 62 -5.43 -5.14 -1.82
N ALA A 63 -6.35 -4.17 -1.73
CA ALA A 63 -7.50 -4.10 -2.63
C ALA A 63 -7.07 -3.79 -4.07
N ARG A 64 -6.14 -2.83 -4.26
CA ARG A 64 -5.60 -2.50 -5.60
C ARG A 64 -4.88 -3.70 -6.22
N PHE A 65 -4.12 -4.42 -5.42
CA PHE A 65 -3.44 -5.65 -5.81
C PHE A 65 -4.44 -6.73 -6.21
N ALA A 66 -5.41 -7.06 -5.35
CA ALA A 66 -6.42 -8.08 -5.61
C ALA A 66 -7.24 -7.79 -6.89
N LEU A 67 -7.56 -6.51 -7.15
CA LEU A 67 -8.25 -6.10 -8.39
C LEU A 67 -7.37 -6.25 -9.64
N SER A 68 -6.04 -6.19 -9.48
CA SER A 68 -5.07 -6.25 -10.58
C SER A 68 -4.41 -7.62 -10.72
N GLU A 69 -4.54 -8.51 -9.74
CA GLU A 69 -3.83 -9.79 -9.59
C GLU A 69 -3.94 -10.64 -10.87
N THR A 70 -5.16 -10.82 -11.39
CA THR A 70 -5.38 -11.62 -12.61
C THR A 70 -4.71 -11.02 -13.85
N SER A 71 -4.71 -9.69 -13.97
CA SER A 71 -4.09 -8.99 -15.11
C SER A 71 -2.57 -9.04 -15.02
N LEU A 72 -2.04 -8.81 -13.82
CA LEU A 72 -0.62 -8.92 -13.50
C LEU A 72 -0.12 -10.34 -13.74
N GLU A 73 -0.87 -11.35 -13.32
CA GLU A 73 -0.45 -12.74 -13.45
C GLU A 73 -0.43 -13.20 -14.90
N ARG A 74 -1.46 -12.82 -15.68
CA ARG A 74 -1.49 -13.08 -17.12
C ARG A 74 -0.26 -12.47 -17.80
N TYR A 75 0.08 -11.24 -17.44
CA TYR A 75 1.25 -10.57 -18.00
C TYR A 75 2.56 -11.23 -17.55
N ALA A 76 2.67 -11.58 -16.27
CA ALA A 76 3.85 -12.25 -15.73
C ALA A 76 4.13 -13.59 -16.40
N ARG A 77 3.09 -14.38 -16.64
CA ARG A 77 3.21 -15.63 -17.41
C ARG A 77 3.68 -15.38 -18.83
N ALA A 78 3.20 -14.32 -19.49
CA ALA A 78 3.60 -14.00 -20.86
C ALA A 78 5.08 -13.57 -20.94
N VAL A 79 5.56 -12.79 -19.97
CA VAL A 79 6.98 -12.40 -19.84
C VAL A 79 7.85 -13.62 -19.53
N ALA A 80 7.45 -14.45 -18.56
CA ALA A 80 8.18 -15.66 -18.21
C ALA A 80 8.25 -16.68 -19.37
N ALA A 81 7.23 -16.71 -20.23
CA ALA A 81 7.21 -17.50 -21.45
C ALA A 81 7.98 -16.86 -22.63
N GLY A 82 8.50 -15.64 -22.47
CA GLY A 82 9.18 -14.89 -23.54
C GLY A 82 8.26 -14.43 -24.67
N THR A 83 6.95 -14.38 -24.44
CA THR A 83 5.95 -13.96 -25.43
C THR A 83 5.73 -12.45 -25.43
N GLU A 84 5.99 -11.80 -24.29
CA GLU A 84 5.99 -10.34 -24.14
C GLU A 84 7.42 -9.85 -23.91
N PRO A 85 7.83 -8.72 -24.53
CA PRO A 85 9.16 -8.17 -24.36
C PRO A 85 9.35 -7.57 -22.97
N GLU A 86 10.58 -7.68 -22.46
CA GLU A 86 11.07 -6.87 -21.35
C GLU A 86 10.98 -5.39 -21.77
N THR A 87 10.26 -4.60 -20.99
CA THR A 87 9.93 -3.21 -21.33
C THR A 87 10.02 -2.32 -20.11
N GLN A 88 10.39 -1.05 -20.35
CA GLN A 88 10.57 -0.05 -19.30
C GLN A 88 9.32 0.76 -18.97
N GLU A 89 8.21 0.59 -19.69
CA GLU A 89 6.98 1.29 -19.30
C GLU A 89 5.73 0.59 -19.82
N LYS A 90 4.89 0.08 -18.90
CA LYS A 90 3.61 -0.52 -19.26
C LYS A 90 2.61 -0.42 -18.12
N MET A 91 1.37 -0.04 -18.43
CA MET A 91 0.28 -0.12 -17.47
C MET A 91 -0.30 -1.54 -17.47
N VAL A 92 -0.30 -2.20 -16.31
CA VAL A 92 -0.89 -3.54 -16.14
C VAL A 92 -1.86 -3.52 -14.95
N GLY A 93 -3.15 -3.70 -15.24
CA GLY A 93 -4.21 -3.50 -14.23
C GLY A 93 -4.20 -2.05 -13.74
N LEU A 94 -4.09 -1.87 -12.41
CA LEU A 94 -3.94 -0.56 -11.79
C LEU A 94 -2.48 -0.18 -11.54
N PHE A 95 -1.49 -0.92 -12.03
CA PHE A 95 -0.08 -0.63 -11.74
C PHE A 95 0.68 -0.13 -12.96
N PRO A 96 1.29 1.07 -12.90
CA PRO A 96 2.26 1.52 -13.89
C PRO A 96 3.59 0.82 -13.64
N LEU A 97 3.96 -0.14 -14.47
CA LEU A 97 5.24 -0.84 -14.42
C LEU A 97 6.31 -0.06 -15.18
N VAL A 98 7.52 0.04 -14.63
CA VAL A 98 8.66 0.79 -15.19
C VAL A 98 9.92 -0.04 -15.45
N SER A 99 9.97 -1.25 -14.92
CA SER A 99 10.89 -2.28 -15.39
C SER A 99 10.14 -3.58 -15.39
N VAL A 100 10.42 -4.41 -16.38
CA VAL A 100 9.84 -5.73 -16.55
C VAL A 100 10.96 -6.64 -17.00
N GLU A 101 11.30 -7.60 -16.16
CA GLU A 101 12.45 -8.48 -16.37
C GLU A 101 12.02 -9.92 -16.17
N ARG A 102 12.51 -10.80 -17.03
CA ARG A 102 12.34 -12.24 -16.86
C ARG A 102 13.39 -12.74 -15.87
N THR A 103 12.98 -13.62 -14.97
CA THR A 103 13.89 -14.29 -14.04
C THR A 103 13.87 -15.80 -14.30
N ASP A 104 14.85 -16.52 -13.75
CA ASP A 104 14.91 -17.98 -13.86
C ASP A 104 13.70 -18.67 -13.24
N THR A 105 13.08 -18.05 -12.23
CA THR A 105 11.94 -18.60 -11.50
C THR A 105 10.59 -18.04 -11.96
N GLY A 106 10.57 -17.01 -12.83
CA GLY A 106 9.36 -16.36 -13.30
C GLY A 106 9.60 -14.99 -13.94
N ALA A 107 9.00 -13.95 -13.35
CA ALA A 107 9.14 -12.57 -13.83
C ALA A 107 9.08 -11.57 -12.67
N ARG A 108 9.82 -10.47 -12.79
CA ARG A 108 9.81 -9.35 -11.84
C ARG A 108 9.46 -8.04 -12.52
N PHE A 109 8.87 -7.14 -11.75
CA PHE A 109 8.38 -5.85 -12.21
C PHE A 109 8.72 -4.78 -11.18
N LEU A 110 9.12 -3.60 -11.65
CA LEU A 110 9.24 -2.41 -10.82
C LEU A 110 8.03 -1.50 -11.05
N VAL A 111 7.44 -0.96 -9.99
CA VAL A 111 6.25 -0.10 -10.08
C VAL A 111 6.64 1.37 -9.97
N ARG A 112 6.10 2.21 -10.85
CA ARG A 112 6.34 3.66 -10.81
C ARG A 112 5.74 4.28 -9.55
N GLY A 113 6.53 5.14 -8.90
CA GLY A 113 6.02 6.04 -7.87
C GLY A 113 5.67 5.36 -6.55
N THR A 114 6.20 4.17 -6.29
CA THR A 114 6.05 3.45 -5.02
C THR A 114 6.98 3.94 -3.92
N GLY A 115 7.88 4.90 -4.21
CA GLY A 115 8.95 5.28 -3.28
C GLY A 115 9.07 6.75 -2.91
N PHE A 116 9.05 7.04 -1.60
CA PHE A 116 9.79 8.18 -1.01
C PHE A 116 11.17 7.75 -0.45
N LEU A 117 11.34 6.46 -0.14
CA LEU A 117 12.53 5.86 0.49
C LEU A 117 13.19 4.72 -0.34
N GLY A 118 12.66 4.39 -1.52
CA GLY A 118 13.15 3.30 -2.38
C GLY A 118 12.08 2.89 -3.41
N SER A 119 12.49 2.33 -4.55
CA SER A 119 11.55 1.83 -5.56
C SER A 119 11.09 0.42 -5.17
N TYR A 120 9.78 0.16 -5.21
CA TYR A 120 9.21 -1.16 -4.92
C TYR A 120 8.68 -1.83 -6.18
N GLY A 121 8.72 -3.16 -6.17
CA GLY A 121 8.32 -4.00 -7.26
C GLY A 121 7.57 -5.26 -6.82
N PHE A 122 6.99 -5.95 -7.80
CA PHE A 122 6.37 -7.25 -7.63
C PHE A 122 7.21 -8.31 -8.33
N ALA A 123 7.27 -9.51 -7.77
CA ALA A 123 7.80 -10.69 -8.42
C ALA A 123 6.77 -11.81 -8.42
N TRP A 124 6.58 -12.42 -9.58
CA TRP A 124 5.77 -13.61 -9.75
C TRP A 124 6.68 -14.81 -9.95
N SER A 125 6.59 -15.77 -9.03
CA SER A 125 7.46 -16.94 -9.02
C SER A 125 6.67 -18.19 -8.59
N PRO A 126 6.22 -19.03 -9.53
CA PRO A 126 5.46 -20.23 -9.21
C PRO A 126 6.33 -21.43 -8.79
N VAL A 127 7.63 -21.41 -9.09
CA VAL A 127 8.53 -22.57 -8.90
C VAL A 127 9.13 -22.59 -7.50
N ALA A 128 9.67 -21.46 -7.05
CA ALA A 128 10.37 -21.32 -5.78
C ALA A 128 10.33 -19.86 -5.33
N GLU A 129 10.65 -19.60 -4.07
CA GLU A 129 10.93 -18.23 -3.63
C GLU A 129 12.05 -17.64 -4.50
N PRO A 130 11.88 -16.42 -5.05
CA PRO A 130 12.94 -15.76 -5.79
C PRO A 130 14.22 -15.73 -4.95
N PRO A 131 15.39 -16.05 -5.52
CA PRO A 131 16.63 -15.98 -4.76
C PRO A 131 16.84 -14.54 -4.26
N GLY A 132 16.77 -14.35 -2.95
CA GLY A 132 17.20 -13.10 -2.32
C GLY A 132 18.70 -12.91 -2.58
N GLY A 133 19.07 -11.73 -3.05
CA GLY A 133 20.44 -11.41 -3.48
C GLY A 133 20.74 -9.92 -3.37
N ASP A 134 21.78 -9.46 -4.08
CA ASP A 134 22.25 -8.06 -4.11
C ASP A 134 21.19 -7.04 -4.60
N GLU A 135 20.04 -7.52 -5.09
CA GLU A 135 18.96 -6.76 -5.72
C GLU A 135 17.76 -6.51 -4.79
N GLY A 136 17.76 -7.06 -3.57
CA GLY A 136 16.74 -6.77 -2.54
C GLY A 136 16.19 -7.99 -1.79
N ASP A 137 15.62 -7.73 -0.61
CA ASP A 137 14.82 -8.71 0.14
C ASP A 137 13.44 -8.88 -0.51
N TYR A 138 12.98 -10.13 -0.59
CA TYR A 138 11.65 -10.49 -1.06
C TYR A 138 10.72 -10.77 0.13
N GLU A 139 9.56 -10.15 0.15
CA GLU A 139 8.50 -10.41 1.13
C GLU A 139 7.32 -11.11 0.46
N HIS A 140 6.82 -12.18 1.06
CA HIS A 140 5.70 -12.90 0.48
C HIS A 140 4.38 -12.12 0.62
N LEU A 141 3.75 -11.81 -0.51
CA LEU A 141 2.46 -11.13 -0.58
C LEU A 141 1.29 -12.12 -0.52
N ARG A 142 1.17 -12.96 -1.57
CA ARG A 142 0.03 -13.86 -1.76
C ARG A 142 0.28 -14.87 -2.87
N GLY A 143 0.04 -16.15 -2.62
CA GLY A 143 0.10 -17.18 -3.65
C GLY A 143 1.50 -17.31 -4.25
N HIS A 144 1.68 -16.91 -5.51
CA HIS A 144 2.99 -16.90 -6.18
C HIS A 144 3.62 -15.51 -6.28
N TRP A 145 3.07 -14.54 -5.53
CA TRP A 145 3.49 -13.15 -5.55
C TRP A 145 4.36 -12.79 -4.35
N TYR A 146 5.42 -12.05 -4.64
CA TYR A 146 6.36 -11.49 -3.70
C TYR A 146 6.50 -9.99 -3.97
N GLU A 147 6.67 -9.21 -2.93
CA GLU A 147 7.09 -7.82 -2.99
C GLU A 147 8.60 -7.76 -2.86
N TRP A 148 9.24 -6.82 -3.54
CA TRP A 148 10.67 -6.57 -3.36
C TRP A 148 10.95 -5.07 -3.43
N MET A 149 12.01 -4.67 -2.73
CA MET A 149 12.50 -3.31 -2.75
C MET A 149 13.84 -3.27 -3.46
N GLU A 150 14.00 -2.35 -4.39
CA GLU A 150 15.29 -2.10 -5.02
C GLU A 150 16.22 -1.43 -4.01
N GLY A 151 17.22 -2.19 -3.54
CA GLY A 151 18.26 -1.69 -2.66
C GLY A 151 19.20 -0.75 -3.41
N SER A 152 19.24 0.53 -3.02
CA SER A 152 20.27 1.45 -3.54
C SER A 152 21.61 1.16 -2.87
N TRP A 153 22.58 0.71 -3.66
CA TRP A 153 24.00 0.70 -3.30
C TRP A 153 24.58 2.13 -3.28
#